data_AF-A0A952V2E3-F1
#
_entry.id   AF-A0A952V2E3-F1
#
_cell.length_a   1.000
_cell.length_b   1.000
_cell.length_c   1.000
_cell.angle_alpha   90.00
_cell.angle_beta   90.00
_cell.angle_gamma   90.00
#
_symmetry.space_group_name_H-M   'P 1'
#
loop_
_entity.id
_entity.type
_entity.pdbx_description
1 polymer ?
#
loop_
_entity_poly.entity_id
_entity_poly.type
_entity_poly.pdbx_seq_one_letter_code
_entity_poly.pdbx_strand_id
1 'polypeptide(L)'
;MRSLRAWVASIGVVAACGDAADTRSAPGTNDGSAGGDASVDVFVPPTVAEFGLDRRPINTSCVAPARPPSTSPAKLERVYQGVALEQTMMMAQPPGDPSRWFVSSRTGTMVSFPATEPPARPTVVADLGALAGRPVETAIEGGFLGFAFLHLTNGERMPPLGRSLVDDAGVNVIDEWIRGVRCP
;
A
#
# COMPACT_ATOMS: atom_id res chain seq x y z
N MET A 1 -51.41 -14.17 -6.16
CA MET A 1 -51.79 -12.81 -6.62
C MET A 1 -51.69 -11.85 -5.43
N ARG A 2 -51.24 -10.60 -5.68
CA ARG A 2 -50.71 -9.57 -4.75
C ARG A 2 -49.19 -9.66 -4.56
N SER A 3 -48.38 -8.62 -4.70
CA SER A 3 -48.46 -7.33 -5.39
C SER A 3 -47.04 -6.76 -5.31
N LEU A 4 -46.46 -6.31 -6.43
CA LEU A 4 -45.18 -5.59 -6.51
C LEU A 4 -45.18 -4.34 -5.61
N ARG A 5 -44.03 -4.03 -5.01
CA ARG A 5 -43.52 -2.66 -4.84
C ARG A 5 -42.00 -2.64 -5.00
N ALA A 6 -41.57 -2.24 -6.19
CA ALA A 6 -40.21 -1.83 -6.48
C ALA A 6 -39.93 -0.48 -5.81
N TRP A 7 -38.78 -0.36 -5.14
CA TRP A 7 -38.21 0.93 -4.78
C TRP A 7 -36.96 1.13 -5.63
N VAL A 8 -37.07 2.08 -6.56
CA VAL A 8 -35.94 2.62 -7.32
C VAL A 8 -35.36 3.74 -6.48
N ALA A 9 -34.13 3.57 -5.98
CA ALA A 9 -33.36 4.65 -5.39
C ALA A 9 -32.27 5.06 -6.38
N SER A 10 -32.49 6.18 -7.05
CA SER A 10 -31.53 6.82 -7.94
C SER A 10 -30.41 7.44 -7.12
N ILE A 11 -29.17 6.97 -7.28
CA ILE A 11 -27.97 7.61 -6.72
C ILE A 11 -27.40 8.54 -7.79
N GLY A 12 -27.41 9.85 -7.51
CA GLY A 12 -26.80 10.87 -8.34
C GLY A 12 -25.27 10.84 -8.24
N VAL A 13 -24.60 10.97 -9.38
CA VAL A 13 -23.16 11.18 -9.48
C VAL A 13 -22.87 12.65 -9.20
N VAL A 14 -22.02 12.95 -8.21
CA VAL A 14 -21.38 14.26 -8.08
C VAL A 14 -19.92 14.08 -8.43
N ALA A 15 -19.55 14.54 -9.62
CA ALA A 15 -18.17 14.82 -9.98
C ALA A 15 -17.85 16.25 -9.52
N ALA A 16 -16.87 16.42 -8.64
CA ALA A 16 -16.31 17.72 -8.30
C ALA A 16 -14.85 17.74 -8.78
N CYS A 17 -14.64 18.36 -9.93
CA CYS A 17 -13.38 18.96 -10.31
C CYS A 17 -13.23 20.26 -9.50
N GLY A 18 -12.07 20.45 -8.86
CA GLY A 18 -11.80 21.64 -8.07
C GLY A 18 -11.69 22.89 -8.95
N ASP A 19 -12.20 24.01 -8.43
CA ASP A 19 -11.75 25.35 -8.79
C ASP A 19 -11.78 26.22 -7.52
N ALA A 20 -10.73 27.03 -7.39
CA ALA A 20 -10.36 27.77 -6.20
C ALA A 20 -11.23 29.01 -5.93
N ALA A 21 -11.40 29.35 -4.64
CA ALA A 21 -11.66 30.70 -4.20
C ALA A 21 -10.88 30.99 -2.91
N ASP A 22 -9.84 31.81 -3.05
CA ASP A 22 -9.00 32.39 -2.00
C ASP A 22 -9.82 33.42 -1.19
N THR A 23 -10.34 33.03 -0.02
CA THR A 23 -10.84 33.99 0.97
C THR A 23 -9.88 34.04 2.15
N ARG A 24 -9.01 35.05 2.12
CA ARG A 24 -8.15 35.46 3.24
C ARG A 24 -9.02 35.84 4.43
N SER A 25 -8.99 35.02 5.48
CA SER A 25 -9.54 35.39 6.79
C SER A 25 -8.56 36.34 7.50
N ALA A 26 -9.06 37.55 7.79
CA ALA A 26 -8.47 38.53 8.68
C ALA A 26 -8.50 38.03 10.15
N PRO A 27 -7.68 38.61 11.06
CA PRO A 27 -7.41 38.02 12.37
C PRO A 27 -8.51 38.37 13.38
N GLY A 28 -9.00 37.38 14.12
CA GLY A 28 -10.03 37.57 15.14
C GLY A 28 -10.01 36.49 16.22
N THR A 29 -9.46 36.91 17.38
CA THR A 29 -9.79 36.54 18.77
C THR A 29 -9.79 35.06 19.19
N ASN A 30 -8.84 34.76 20.08
CA ASN A 30 -8.69 33.51 20.81
C ASN A 30 -9.85 33.33 21.82
N ASP A 31 -10.74 32.38 21.57
CA ASP A 31 -11.60 31.82 22.63
C ASP A 31 -10.82 30.70 23.32
N GLY A 32 -10.25 31.04 24.48
CA GLY A 32 -9.55 30.11 25.35
C GLY A 32 -10.53 29.17 26.05
N SER A 33 -10.33 27.87 25.84
CA SER A 33 -10.83 26.84 26.75
C SER A 33 -9.62 26.14 27.37
N ALA A 34 -9.40 26.43 28.65
CA ALA A 34 -8.33 25.86 29.45
C ALA A 34 -8.60 24.37 29.71
N GLY A 35 -7.88 23.51 28.99
CA GLY A 35 -7.65 22.11 29.33
C GLY A 35 -6.15 21.93 29.42
N GLY A 36 -5.62 21.88 30.65
CA GLY A 36 -4.20 21.78 30.90
C GLY A 36 -3.66 20.41 30.49
N ASP A 37 -2.94 20.39 29.38
CA ASP A 37 -1.69 19.65 29.25
C ASP A 37 -0.68 20.63 28.66
N ALA A 38 0.08 21.29 29.54
CA ALA A 38 1.26 22.02 29.12
C ALA A 38 2.36 20.99 28.83
N SER A 39 2.16 20.13 27.82
CA SER A 39 3.28 19.63 27.07
C SER A 39 3.87 20.86 26.40
N VAL A 40 4.87 21.46 27.05
CA VAL A 40 5.81 22.31 26.35
C VAL A 40 6.27 21.44 25.20
N ASP A 41 5.84 21.78 23.98
CA ASP A 41 6.41 21.23 22.76
C ASP A 41 7.84 21.74 22.75
N VAL A 42 8.70 21.05 23.51
CA VAL A 42 10.13 21.25 23.47
C VAL A 42 10.47 20.79 22.08
N PHE A 43 10.53 21.75 21.16
CA PHE A 43 11.14 21.57 19.87
C PHE A 43 12.60 21.17 20.15
N VAL A 44 12.82 19.88 20.31
CA VAL A 44 14.15 19.30 20.22
C VAL A 44 14.50 19.48 18.75
N PRO A 45 15.49 20.33 18.42
CA PRO A 45 15.89 20.48 17.03
C PRO A 45 16.27 19.09 16.51
N PRO A 46 15.89 18.76 15.26
CA PRO A 46 16.22 17.46 14.70
C PRO A 46 17.73 17.24 14.88
N THR A 47 18.11 16.14 15.52
CA THR A 47 19.50 15.74 15.62
C THR A 47 20.02 15.55 14.21
N VAL A 48 20.95 16.42 13.81
CA VAL A 48 21.64 16.35 12.53
C VAL A 48 22.30 14.98 12.44
N ALA A 49 22.04 14.26 11.35
CA ALA A 49 22.68 12.98 11.15
C ALA A 49 24.20 13.22 11.00
N GLU A 50 25.04 12.48 11.71
CA GLU A 50 26.51 12.60 11.60
C GLU A 50 27.01 12.34 10.16
N PHE A 51 26.20 11.65 9.37
CA PHE A 51 26.43 11.32 7.96
C PHE A 51 25.10 11.31 7.20
N GLY A 52 25.13 11.80 5.96
CA GLY A 52 23.97 11.96 5.11
C GLY A 52 23.76 13.43 4.72
N LEU A 53 22.80 13.67 3.83
CA LEU A 53 22.44 15.02 3.41
C LEU A 53 21.19 15.45 4.19
N ASP A 54 21.33 16.42 5.10
CA ASP A 54 20.23 16.96 5.93
C ASP A 54 19.11 17.62 5.13
N ARG A 55 19.42 17.95 3.88
CA ARG A 55 18.44 18.39 2.89
C ARG A 55 18.68 17.59 1.64
N ARG A 56 17.60 17.02 1.11
CA ARG A 56 17.60 16.48 -0.24
C ARG A 56 18.11 17.59 -1.19
N PRO A 57 19.21 17.36 -1.93
CA PRO A 57 19.66 18.32 -2.93
C PRO A 57 18.54 18.68 -3.89
N ILE A 58 18.46 19.95 -4.26
CA ILE A 58 17.50 20.37 -5.28
C ILE A 58 17.85 19.63 -6.57
N ASN A 59 16.91 18.85 -7.08
CA ASN A 59 17.10 18.11 -8.32
C ASN A 59 16.47 18.93 -9.46
N THR A 60 17.22 19.93 -9.95
CA THR A 60 16.77 20.82 -11.04
C THR A 60 17.05 20.27 -12.44
N SER A 61 17.86 19.21 -12.55
CA SER A 61 18.30 18.67 -13.84
C SER A 61 17.83 17.22 -14.10
N CYS A 62 17.76 16.34 -13.09
CA CYS A 62 17.26 14.97 -13.22
C CYS A 62 15.75 14.89 -12.99
N VAL A 63 15.00 15.61 -13.83
CA VAL A 63 13.56 15.38 -13.97
C VAL A 63 13.39 14.00 -14.61
N ALA A 64 12.61 13.13 -13.97
CA ALA A 64 12.29 11.83 -14.55
C ALA A 64 11.67 12.08 -15.94
N PRO A 65 12.16 11.43 -17.01
CA PRO A 65 11.54 11.50 -18.32
C PRO A 65 10.04 11.29 -18.25
N ALA A 66 9.34 11.96 -19.16
CA ALA A 66 7.92 11.73 -19.33
C ALA A 66 7.66 10.23 -19.43
N ARG A 67 6.67 9.76 -18.65
CA ARG A 67 6.22 8.37 -18.71
C ARG A 67 6.02 7.99 -20.18
N PRO A 68 6.58 6.86 -20.65
CA PRO A 68 6.31 6.37 -22.00
C PRO A 68 4.80 6.36 -22.27
N PRO A 69 4.32 6.92 -23.40
CA PRO A 69 2.89 6.99 -23.67
C PRO A 69 2.33 5.57 -23.76
N SER A 70 1.51 5.19 -22.79
CA SER A 70 0.74 3.95 -22.85
C SER A 70 -0.55 4.24 -23.61
N THR A 71 -0.61 3.81 -24.86
CA THR A 71 -1.84 3.85 -25.68
C THR A 71 -2.75 2.64 -25.43
N SER A 72 -2.25 1.61 -24.74
CA SER A 72 -3.05 0.47 -24.29
C SER A 72 -3.84 0.84 -23.03
N PRO A 73 -5.18 0.77 -23.06
CA PRO A 73 -5.98 0.96 -21.86
C PRO A 73 -5.76 -0.19 -20.88
N ALA A 74 -5.51 0.13 -19.61
CA ALA A 74 -5.59 -0.85 -18.53
C ALA A 74 -7.07 -1.03 -18.14
N LYS A 75 -7.53 -2.27 -18.05
CA LYS A 75 -8.84 -2.62 -17.50
C LYS A 75 -8.67 -3.48 -16.26
N LEU A 76 -9.55 -3.26 -15.29
CA LEU A 76 -9.66 -4.14 -14.13
C LEU A 76 -10.62 -5.27 -14.47
N GLU A 77 -10.16 -6.50 -14.31
CA GLU A 77 -10.99 -7.69 -14.44
C GLU A 77 -11.05 -8.40 -13.09
N ARG A 78 -12.26 -8.81 -12.71
CA ARG A 78 -12.42 -9.65 -11.52
C ARG A 78 -12.03 -11.08 -11.87
N VAL A 79 -10.83 -11.48 -11.45
CA VAL A 79 -10.27 -12.83 -11.69
C VAL A 79 -10.89 -13.88 -10.77
N TYR A 80 -11.24 -13.50 -9.54
CA TYR A 80 -11.81 -14.40 -8.54
C TYR A 80 -13.23 -13.95 -8.16
N GLN A 81 -14.23 -14.46 -8.89
CA GLN A 81 -15.63 -14.02 -8.77
C GLN A 81 -16.31 -14.46 -7.47
N GLY A 82 -15.90 -15.61 -6.90
CA GLY A 82 -16.55 -16.20 -5.74
C GLY A 82 -15.79 -16.06 -4.42
N VAL A 83 -14.55 -15.57 -4.44
CA VAL A 83 -13.69 -15.57 -3.26
C VAL A 83 -13.99 -14.37 -2.37
N ALA A 84 -14.45 -14.63 -1.14
CA ALA A 84 -14.64 -13.59 -0.14
C ALA A 84 -13.30 -13.25 0.54
N LEU A 85 -12.85 -12.00 0.36
CA LEU A 85 -11.67 -11.43 1.03
C LEU A 85 -12.11 -10.17 1.77
N GLU A 86 -11.77 -10.07 3.05
CA GLU A 86 -12.15 -8.94 3.90
C GLU A 86 -10.90 -8.21 4.41
N GLN A 87 -10.92 -6.89 4.34
CA GLN A 87 -9.86 -6.00 4.85
C GLN A 87 -8.44 -6.42 4.41
N THR A 88 -8.28 -6.82 3.14
CA THR A 88 -7.01 -7.28 2.58
C THR A 88 -5.94 -6.20 2.64
N MET A 89 -4.76 -6.56 3.19
CA MET A 89 -3.59 -5.68 3.26
C MET A 89 -2.50 -6.10 2.27
N MET A 90 -2.31 -7.41 2.08
CA MET A 90 -1.35 -7.97 1.12
C MET A 90 -1.88 -9.26 0.52
N MET A 91 -1.54 -9.50 -0.75
CA MET A 91 -1.79 -10.76 -1.46
C MET A 91 -0.54 -11.14 -2.26
N ALA A 92 -0.05 -12.36 -2.07
CA ALA A 92 1.17 -12.84 -2.73
C ALA A 92 1.14 -14.35 -2.93
N GLN A 93 1.94 -14.82 -3.90
CA GLN A 93 2.22 -16.25 -4.11
C GLN A 93 3.63 -16.57 -3.62
N PRO A 94 3.88 -17.80 -3.14
CA PRO A 94 5.23 -18.24 -2.86
C PRO A 94 6.10 -18.18 -4.12
N PRO A 95 7.37 -17.75 -4.01
CA PRO A 95 8.29 -17.80 -5.13
C PRO A 95 8.47 -19.23 -5.66
N GLY A 96 8.28 -19.43 -6.96
CA GLY A 96 8.42 -20.74 -7.61
C GLY A 96 7.18 -21.66 -7.51
N ASP A 97 6.14 -21.25 -6.79
CA ASP A 97 4.88 -21.98 -6.71
C ASP A 97 3.67 -21.05 -6.94
N PRO A 98 3.18 -20.95 -8.19
CA PRO A 98 2.02 -20.14 -8.51
C PRO A 98 0.68 -20.87 -8.26
N SER A 99 0.67 -22.04 -7.61
CA SER A 99 -0.55 -22.83 -7.42
C SER A 99 -1.54 -22.21 -6.45
N ARG A 100 -1.11 -21.24 -5.63
CA ARG A 100 -1.85 -20.78 -4.46
C ARG A 100 -1.55 -19.33 -4.12
N TRP A 101 -2.55 -18.65 -3.58
CA TRP A 101 -2.44 -17.31 -3.01
C TRP A 101 -2.44 -17.37 -1.49
N PHE A 102 -1.75 -16.40 -0.89
CA PHE A 102 -1.81 -16.09 0.53
C PHE A 102 -2.21 -14.63 0.66
N VAL A 103 -3.11 -14.35 1.57
CA VAL A 103 -3.70 -13.02 1.76
C VAL A 103 -3.70 -12.69 3.24
N SER A 104 -3.14 -11.53 3.61
CA SER A 104 -3.28 -10.99 4.96
C SER A 104 -4.51 -10.08 5.04
N SER A 105 -5.26 -10.23 6.13
CA SER A 105 -6.34 -9.32 6.52
C SER A 105 -5.88 -8.43 7.66
N ARG A 106 -6.33 -7.18 7.68
CA ARG A 106 -5.97 -6.22 8.73
C ARG A 106 -6.27 -6.73 10.14
N THR A 107 -7.34 -7.53 10.30
CA THR A 107 -7.81 -8.11 11.57
C THR A 107 -6.91 -9.20 12.14
N GLY A 108 -5.84 -9.59 11.43
CA GLY A 108 -4.85 -10.53 11.93
C GLY A 108 -4.94 -11.95 11.39
N THR A 109 -5.84 -12.21 10.44
CA THR A 109 -5.89 -13.53 9.80
C THR A 109 -5.11 -13.56 8.49
N MET A 110 -4.40 -14.66 8.25
CA MET A 110 -3.90 -15.02 6.94
C MET A 110 -4.79 -16.11 6.36
N VAL A 111 -5.27 -15.91 5.14
CA VAL A 111 -6.01 -16.93 4.41
C VAL A 111 -5.25 -17.38 3.17
N SER A 112 -5.58 -18.57 2.68
CA SER A 112 -5.00 -19.15 1.48
C SER A 112 -6.05 -19.85 0.63
N PHE A 113 -5.89 -19.78 -0.70
CA PHE A 113 -6.75 -20.46 -1.66
C PHE A 113 -6.00 -20.79 -2.96
N PRO A 114 -6.40 -21.85 -3.70
CA PRO A 114 -5.79 -22.22 -4.99
C PRO A 114 -5.94 -21.13 -6.05
N ALA A 115 -4.93 -20.92 -6.88
CA ALA A 115 -4.99 -19.93 -7.97
C ALA A 115 -5.96 -20.32 -9.10
N THR A 116 -6.29 -21.61 -9.20
CA THR A 116 -7.25 -22.18 -10.15
C THR A 116 -8.42 -22.79 -9.37
N GLU A 117 -9.65 -22.47 -9.77
CA GLU A 117 -10.88 -22.98 -9.14
C GLU A 117 -10.94 -22.79 -7.61
N PRO A 118 -10.77 -21.55 -7.10
CA PRO A 118 -10.80 -21.32 -5.66
C PRO A 118 -12.19 -21.54 -5.06
N PRO A 119 -12.28 -22.04 -3.81
CA PRO A 119 -13.54 -22.08 -3.08
C PRO A 119 -14.01 -20.67 -2.73
N ALA A 120 -15.31 -20.51 -2.49
CA ALA A 120 -15.87 -19.22 -2.10
C ALA A 120 -15.32 -18.69 -0.77
N ARG A 121 -14.94 -19.61 0.14
CA ARG A 121 -14.36 -19.32 1.45
C ARG A 121 -12.92 -19.82 1.49
N PRO A 122 -11.92 -18.92 1.51
CA PRO A 122 -10.52 -19.28 1.72
C PRO A 122 -10.26 -19.98 3.05
N THR A 123 -9.20 -20.78 3.10
CA THR A 123 -8.77 -21.46 4.32
C THR A 123 -7.91 -20.53 5.18
N VAL A 124 -8.22 -20.38 6.46
CA VAL A 124 -7.35 -19.66 7.40
C VAL A 124 -6.09 -20.50 7.66
N VAL A 125 -4.91 -19.92 7.44
CA VAL A 125 -3.61 -20.57 7.63
C VAL A 125 -2.79 -19.94 8.77
N ALA A 126 -3.15 -18.73 9.20
CA ALA A 126 -2.62 -18.13 10.43
C ALA A 126 -3.65 -17.19 11.05
N ASP A 127 -3.64 -17.10 12.37
CA ASP A 127 -4.44 -16.15 13.15
C ASP A 127 -3.53 -15.54 14.22
N LEU A 128 -3.13 -14.28 14.02
CA LEU A 128 -2.22 -13.59 14.92
C LEU A 128 -2.86 -13.31 16.28
N GLY A 129 -4.19 -13.11 16.34
CA GLY A 129 -4.87 -12.87 17.60
C GLY A 129 -4.90 -14.12 18.47
N ALA A 130 -5.19 -15.26 17.84
CA ALA A 130 -5.13 -16.57 18.50
C ALA A 130 -3.69 -16.91 18.93
N LEU A 131 -2.69 -16.65 18.08
CA LEU A 131 -1.27 -16.90 18.40
C LEU A 131 -0.74 -15.99 19.52
N ALA A 132 -1.13 -14.72 19.53
CA ALA A 132 -0.70 -13.75 20.53
C ALA A 132 -1.51 -13.83 21.84
N GLY A 133 -2.61 -14.59 21.87
CA GLY A 133 -3.53 -14.66 23.00
C GLY A 133 -4.25 -13.34 23.31
N ARG A 134 -4.30 -12.41 22.35
CA ARG A 134 -4.92 -11.10 22.49
C ARG A 134 -5.40 -10.56 21.14
N PRO A 135 -6.42 -9.69 21.10
CA PRO A 135 -6.89 -9.09 19.86
C PRO A 135 -5.79 -8.29 19.13
N VAL A 136 -5.86 -8.26 17.81
CA VAL A 136 -5.02 -7.38 16.99
C VAL A 136 -5.59 -5.96 17.04
N GLU A 137 -4.77 -4.98 17.40
CA GLU A 137 -5.12 -3.56 17.34
C GLU A 137 -5.14 -3.11 15.87
N THR A 138 -6.22 -2.45 15.46
CA THR A 138 -6.45 -2.06 14.07
C THR A 138 -6.56 -0.56 13.86
N ALA A 139 -6.36 0.28 14.89
CA ALA A 139 -6.37 1.73 14.75
C ALA A 139 -5.24 2.25 13.84
N ILE A 140 -5.54 3.25 13.00
CA ILE A 140 -4.57 3.93 12.11
C ILE A 140 -3.92 2.96 11.10
N GLU A 141 -2.66 2.58 11.29
CA GLU A 141 -1.92 1.57 10.52
C GLU A 141 -1.69 0.30 11.36
N GLY A 142 -2.43 0.13 12.46
CA GLY A 142 -2.47 -1.11 13.22
C GLY A 142 -3.10 -2.23 12.42
N GLY A 143 -2.57 -3.43 12.58
CA GLY A 143 -3.10 -4.66 12.01
C GLY A 143 -2.02 -5.54 11.41
N PHE A 144 -2.45 -6.57 10.70
CA PHE A 144 -1.54 -7.41 9.93
C PHE A 144 -1.32 -6.85 8.52
N LEU A 145 -0.27 -6.03 8.40
CA LEU A 145 -0.01 -5.21 7.21
C LEU A 145 0.61 -5.97 6.05
N GLY A 146 1.39 -7.02 6.32
CA GLY A 146 2.09 -7.72 5.28
C GLY A 146 2.93 -8.86 5.83
N PHE A 147 3.41 -9.71 4.92
CA PHE A 147 4.23 -10.87 5.20
C PHE A 147 5.22 -11.07 4.07
N ALA A 148 6.19 -11.96 4.28
CA ALA A 148 7.12 -12.35 3.24
C ALA A 148 7.31 -13.86 3.27
N PHE A 149 7.47 -14.45 2.09
CA PHE A 149 7.98 -15.81 1.98
C PHE A 149 9.50 -15.75 2.06
N LEU A 150 10.05 -16.33 3.11
CA LEU A 150 11.47 -16.63 3.13
C LEU A 150 11.72 -17.78 2.14
N HIS A 151 12.60 -17.58 1.17
CA HIS A 151 13.06 -18.67 0.31
C HIS A 151 14.01 -19.55 1.13
N LEU A 152 13.60 -20.79 1.45
CA LEU A 152 14.42 -21.75 2.17
C LEU A 152 14.72 -22.93 1.24
N THR A 153 15.99 -23.13 0.89
CA THR A 153 16.42 -24.27 0.05
C THR A 153 17.14 -25.38 0.83
N ASN A 154 17.51 -25.14 2.11
CA ASN A 154 18.06 -26.07 3.11
C ASN A 154 18.87 -25.27 4.18
N GLY A 155 19.73 -25.95 4.97
CA GLY A 155 20.27 -25.56 6.29
C GLY A 155 21.12 -24.28 6.41
N GLU A 156 21.28 -23.50 5.34
CA GLU A 156 21.94 -22.20 5.36
C GLU A 156 20.90 -21.07 5.29
N ARG A 157 20.62 -20.55 6.48
CA ARG A 157 20.10 -19.20 6.74
C ARG A 157 20.71 -18.15 5.78
N MET A 158 20.00 -17.07 5.45
CA MET A 158 20.61 -15.94 4.73
C MET A 158 21.86 -15.39 5.44
N PRO A 159 22.95 -15.06 4.69
CA PRO A 159 23.33 -13.63 4.56
C PRO A 159 24.02 -13.25 3.22
N PRO A 160 24.16 -11.95 2.84
CA PRO A 160 23.33 -10.76 3.06
C PRO A 160 22.71 -10.22 1.75
N LEU A 161 21.78 -9.27 1.89
CA LEU A 161 21.32 -8.27 0.91
C LEU A 161 21.99 -8.31 -0.49
N GLY A 162 21.28 -8.84 -1.48
CA GLY A 162 21.70 -8.78 -2.89
C GLY A 162 21.72 -10.15 -3.57
N ARG A 163 20.55 -10.66 -3.94
CA ARG A 163 20.47 -11.68 -5.00
C ARG A 163 21.00 -11.04 -6.29
N SER A 164 22.11 -11.56 -6.84
CA SER A 164 22.73 -11.09 -8.09
C SER A 164 22.02 -11.56 -9.36
N LEU A 165 20.78 -12.05 -9.24
CA LEU A 165 19.94 -12.28 -10.41
C LEU A 165 19.43 -10.94 -10.91
N VAL A 166 20.23 -10.36 -11.79
CA VAL A 166 19.90 -9.20 -12.60
C VAL A 166 18.96 -9.67 -13.70
N ASP A 167 17.76 -9.08 -13.78
CA ASP A 167 16.93 -9.19 -14.99
C ASP A 167 17.60 -8.33 -16.06
N ASP A 168 18.42 -8.95 -16.91
CA ASP A 168 19.19 -8.23 -17.93
C ASP A 168 18.29 -7.44 -18.89
N ALA A 169 17.08 -7.93 -19.18
CA ALA A 169 16.13 -7.21 -20.01
C ALA A 169 15.59 -5.97 -19.28
N GLY A 170 15.18 -6.12 -18.02
CA GLY A 170 14.74 -5.00 -17.18
C GLY A 170 15.85 -3.98 -16.92
N VAL A 171 17.08 -4.43 -16.69
CA VAL A 171 18.24 -3.56 -16.52
C VAL A 171 18.60 -2.86 -17.82
N ASN A 172 18.50 -3.51 -18.98
CA ASN A 172 18.72 -2.83 -20.26
C ASN A 172 17.68 -1.72 -20.49
N VAL A 173 16.41 -1.93 -20.15
CA VAL A 173 15.38 -0.88 -20.23
C VAL A 173 15.73 0.30 -19.30
N ILE A 174 16.20 0.01 -18.09
CA ILE A 174 16.60 1.05 -17.12
C ILE A 174 17.87 1.77 -17.58
N ASP A 175 18.86 1.05 -18.12
CA ASP A 175 20.14 1.59 -18.58
C ASP A 175 19.95 2.43 -19.87
N GLU A 176 19.11 1.99 -20.80
CA GLU A 176 18.69 2.78 -21.96
C GLU A 176 17.96 4.06 -21.55
N TRP A 177 17.06 3.96 -20.56
CA TRP A 177 16.38 5.13 -20.00
C TRP A 177 17.38 6.09 -19.35
N ILE A 178 18.24 5.61 -18.43
CA ILE A 178 19.27 6.41 -17.73
C ILE A 178 20.21 7.10 -18.73
N ARG A 179 20.71 6.36 -19.73
CA ARG A 179 21.63 6.91 -20.76
C ARG A 179 20.93 7.87 -21.71
N GLY A 180 19.61 7.72 -21.88
CA GLY A 180 18.75 8.65 -22.62
C GLY A 180 18.45 9.95 -21.84
N VAL A 181 18.52 9.93 -20.50
CA VAL A 181 18.42 11.14 -19.66
C VAL A 181 19.78 11.80 -19.53
N ARG A 182 20.25 12.45 -20.59
CA ARG A 182 21.32 13.45 -20.44
C ARG A 182 20.70 14.81 -20.16
N CYS A 183 20.98 15.36 -19.00
CA CYS A 183 20.90 16.80 -18.79
C CYS A 183 22.03 17.45 -19.62
N PRO A 184 21.79 18.58 -20.30
CA PRO A 184 22.88 19.37 -20.87
C PRO A 184 23.84 19.90 -19.80
#